data_AF-A0A967G2G4-F1
#
_entry.id   AF-A0A967G2G4-F1
#
_cell.length_a   1.000
_cell.length_b   1.000
_cell.length_c   1.000
_cell.angle_alpha   90.00
_cell.angle_beta   90.00
_cell.angle_gamma   90.00
#
_symmetry.space_group_name_H-M   'P 1'
#
loop_
_entity.id
_entity.type
_entity.pdbx_description
1 polymer ?
#
loop_
_entity_poly.entity_id
_entity_poly.type
_entity_poly.pdbx_seq_one_letter_code
_entity_poly.pdbx_strand_id
1 'polypeptide(L)'
;MKVLILYFSATGNTAKIAKVIEEKFKEEGVRVTMSDITPLGERQRKIDFEPYQAVVFGAPIHSRRAPRAVRDWLRTLDGQGKKCSM
;
A
#
# COMPACT_ATOMS: atom_id res chain seq x y z
N MET A 1 9.31 6.77 -13.39
CA MET A 1 9.22 6.54 -11.91
C MET A 1 8.56 5.18 -11.64
N LYS A 2 8.88 4.50 -10.53
CA LYS A 2 8.23 3.26 -10.09
C LYS A 2 7.64 3.44 -8.68
N VAL A 3 6.36 3.13 -8.53
CA VAL A 3 5.59 3.29 -7.28
C VAL A 3 4.99 1.97 -6.86
N LEU A 4 5.05 1.68 -5.57
CA LEU A 4 4.35 0.56 -4.95
C LEU A 4 3.10 1.10 -4.22
N ILE A 5 1.93 0.54 -4.52
CA ILE A 5 0.69 0.81 -3.78
C ILE A 5 0.35 -0.45 -2.96
N LEU A 6 0.38 -0.30 -1.65
CA LEU A 6 0.03 -1.32 -0.67
C LEU A 6 -1.33 -0.98 -0.08
N TYR A 7 -2.31 -1.88 -0.15
CA TYR A 7 -3.64 -1.59 0.38
C TYR A 7 -4.24 -2.74 1.20
N PHE A 8 -4.93 -2.38 2.27
CA PHE A 8 -5.79 -3.28 3.03
C PHE A 8 -7.25 -2.90 2.78
N SER A 9 -8.10 -3.86 2.43
CA SER A 9 -9.47 -3.60 2.00
C SER A 9 -10.43 -4.72 2.42
N ALA A 10 -10.92 -4.65 3.66
CA ALA A 10 -11.83 -5.66 4.21
C ALA A 10 -13.13 -5.85 3.39
N THR A 11 -13.67 -4.79 2.79
CA THR A 11 -14.95 -4.81 2.05
C THR A 11 -14.84 -4.28 0.61
N GLY A 12 -13.62 -4.14 0.08
CA GLY A 12 -13.39 -3.72 -1.32
C GLY A 12 -13.31 -2.21 -1.58
N ASN A 13 -13.76 -1.35 -0.65
CA ASN A 13 -13.77 0.10 -0.89
C ASN A 13 -12.36 0.69 -1.08
N THR A 14 -11.41 0.34 -0.20
CA THR A 14 -10.04 0.83 -0.30
C THR A 14 -9.35 0.31 -1.56
N ALA A 15 -9.62 -0.94 -1.96
CA ALA A 15 -9.12 -1.51 -3.22
C ALA A 15 -9.63 -0.74 -4.45
N LYS A 16 -10.91 -0.33 -4.43
CA LYS A 16 -11.50 0.50 -5.50
C LYS A 16 -10.78 1.85 -5.62
N ILE A 17 -10.50 2.52 -4.50
CA ILE A 17 -9.73 3.79 -4.50
C ILE A 17 -8.28 3.56 -4.95
N ALA A 18 -7.63 2.51 -4.48
CA ALA A 18 -6.27 2.17 -4.88
C ALA A 18 -6.16 1.96 -6.41
N LYS A 19 -7.17 1.36 -7.03
CA LYS A 19 -7.26 1.20 -8.48
C LYS A 19 -7.38 2.54 -9.22
N VAL A 20 -8.20 3.47 -8.71
CA VAL A 20 -8.31 4.82 -9.29
C VAL A 20 -6.96 5.56 -9.24
N ILE A 21 -6.24 5.44 -8.12
CA ILE A 21 -4.90 6.04 -7.97
C ILE A 21 -3.91 5.37 -8.94
N GLU A 22 -3.94 4.05 -9.06
CA GLU A 22 -3.12 3.30 -10.03
C GLU A 22 -3.35 3.80 -11.46
N GLU A 23 -4.62 3.93 -11.87
CA GLU A 23 -5.01 4.41 -13.20
C GLU A 23 -4.47 5.82 -13.44
N LYS A 24 -4.61 6.76 -12.49
CA LYS A 24 -4.03 8.10 -12.65
C LYS A 24 -2.52 8.13 -12.73
N PHE A 25 -1.82 7.37 -11.90
CA PHE A 25 -0.36 7.26 -12.03
C PHE A 25 0.06 6.68 -13.38
N LYS A 26 -0.65 5.68 -13.90
CA LYS A 26 -0.37 5.12 -15.23
C LYS A 26 -0.59 6.13 -16.35
N GLU A 27 -1.65 6.95 -16.27
CA GLU A 27 -1.89 8.04 -17.23
C GLU A 27 -0.74 9.07 -17.24
N GLU A 28 -0.11 9.31 -16.09
CA GLU A 28 1.07 10.18 -15.95
C GLU A 28 2.40 9.50 -16.32
N GLY A 29 2.37 8.28 -16.87
CA GLY A 29 3.56 7.53 -17.28
C GLY A 29 4.35 6.90 -16.11
N VAL A 30 3.75 6.78 -14.93
CA VAL A 30 4.36 6.13 -13.76
C VAL A 30 4.13 4.61 -13.82
N ARG A 31 5.19 3.83 -13.55
CA ARG A 31 5.09 2.37 -13.41
C ARG A 31 4.57 2.03 -12.01
N VAL A 32 3.40 1.41 -11.92
CA VAL A 32 2.77 1.08 -10.63
C VAL A 32 2.76 -0.42 -10.41
N THR A 33 3.06 -0.83 -9.18
CA THR A 33 2.83 -2.20 -8.70
C THR A 33 1.80 -2.14 -7.58
N MET A 34 0.75 -2.96 -7.68
CA MET A 34 -0.29 -3.09 -6.67
C MET A 34 -0.02 -4.31 -5.79
N SER A 35 -0.21 -4.18 -4.48
CA SER A 35 -0.10 -5.29 -3.53
C SER A 35 -1.24 -5.23 -2.50
N ASP A 36 -2.07 -6.26 -2.52
CA ASP A 36 -3.14 -6.45 -1.54
C ASP A 36 -2.56 -7.08 -0.27
N ILE A 37 -2.54 -6.30 0.80
CA ILE A 37 -2.10 -6.75 2.12
C ILE A 37 -3.28 -7.15 3.00
N THR A 38 -4.47 -7.42 2.44
CA THR A 38 -5.65 -7.91 3.18
C THR A 38 -5.48 -9.36 3.65
N PRO A 39 -4.95 -10.30 2.84
CA PRO A 39 -4.65 -11.64 3.31
C PRO A 39 -3.52 -11.66 4.33
N LEU A 40 -3.61 -12.51 5.35
CA LEU A 40 -2.55 -12.65 6.35
C LEU A 40 -1.23 -13.14 5.74
N GLY A 41 -1.28 -14.08 4.80
CA GLY A 41 -0.09 -14.63 4.15
C GLY A 41 0.72 -13.58 3.38
N GLU A 42 0.05 -12.60 2.76
CA GLU A 42 0.73 -11.49 2.07
C GLU A 42 1.45 -10.57 3.06
N ARG A 43 0.86 -10.31 4.24
CA ARG A 43 1.53 -9.51 5.30
C ARG A 43 2.73 -10.21 5.94
N GLN A 44 2.85 -11.53 5.81
CA GLN A 44 3.99 -12.30 6.33
C GLN A 44 5.18 -12.33 5.36
N ARG A 45 4.97 -11.93 4.10
CA ARG A 45 6.04 -11.88 3.10
C ARG A 45 6.88 -10.62 3.31
N LYS A 46 8.19 -10.76 3.10
CA LYS A 46 9.09 -9.61 3.06
C LYS A 46 8.79 -8.78 1.81
N ILE A 47 8.57 -7.49 2.00
CA ILE A 47 8.46 -6.55 0.90
C ILE A 47 9.85 -6.02 0.58
N ASP A 48 10.21 -6.12 -0.69
CA ASP A 48 11.38 -5.45 -1.22
C ASP A 48 11.01 -4.05 -1.72
N PHE A 49 11.47 -3.03 -1.00
CA PHE A 49 11.25 -1.63 -1.34
C PHE A 49 12.32 -1.07 -2.29
N GLU A 50 13.44 -1.77 -2.50
CA GLU A 50 14.59 -1.29 -3.26
C GLU A 50 14.20 -0.78 -4.66
N PRO A 51 13.38 -1.51 -5.45
CA PRO A 51 13.06 -1.13 -6.83
C PRO A 51 12.15 0.11 -6.96
N TYR A 52 11.55 0.58 -5.87
CA TYR A 52 10.53 1.63 -5.88
C TYR A 52 11.11 2.96 -5.40
N GLN A 53 10.65 4.06 -5.99
CA GLN A 53 11.03 5.41 -5.58
C GLN A 53 10.07 6.01 -4.55
N ALA A 54 8.80 5.55 -4.54
CA ALA A 54 7.80 5.96 -3.56
C ALA A 54 6.81 4.83 -3.27
N VAL A 55 6.16 4.92 -2.12
CA VAL A 55 5.19 3.94 -1.63
C VAL A 55 3.89 4.64 -1.19
N VAL A 56 2.75 4.15 -1.64
CA VAL A 56 1.42 4.62 -1.19
C VAL A 56 0.79 3.54 -0.33
N PHE A 57 0.27 3.92 0.82
CA PHE A 57 -0.45 3.02 1.73
C PHE A 57 -1.94 3.36 1.75
N GLY A 58 -2.79 2.36 1.52
CA GLY A 58 -4.24 2.50 1.60
C GLY A 58 -4.83 1.63 2.71
N ALA A 59 -5.64 2.21 3.59
CA ALA A 59 -6.42 1.44 4.56
C ALA A 59 -7.74 2.17 4.89
N PRO A 60 -8.83 1.44 5.23
CA PRO A 60 -10.04 2.06 5.73
C PRO A 60 -9.81 2.65 7.12
N ILE A 61 -10.70 3.53 7.57
CA ILE A 61 -10.73 3.95 8.97
C ILE A 61 -11.54 2.93 9.79
N HIS A 62 -10.91 2.39 10.83
CA HIS A 62 -11.52 1.53 11.83
C HIS A 62 -11.23 2.11 13.22
N SER A 63 -12.29 2.48 13.95
CA SER A 63 -12.16 3.11 15.28
C SER A 63 -11.25 4.35 15.28
N ARG A 64 -11.46 5.26 14.32
CA ARG A 64 -10.70 6.53 14.12
C ARG A 64 -9.21 6.35 13.78
N ARG A 65 -8.78 5.16 13.37
CA ARG A 65 -7.39 4.85 12.98
C ARG A 65 -7.35 3.87 11.81
N ALA A 66 -6.18 3.59 11.25
CA ALA A 66 -6.00 2.42 10.41
C ALA A 66 -6.28 1.12 11.21
N PRO A 67 -6.76 0.03 10.57
CA PRO A 67 -7.03 -1.23 11.24
C PRO A 67 -5.81 -1.73 11.98
N ARG A 68 -6.02 -2.39 13.12
CA ARG A 68 -4.92 -2.92 13.95
C ARG A 68 -3.97 -3.79 13.12
N ALA A 69 -4.49 -4.65 12.25
CA ALA A 69 -3.69 -5.50 11.38
C ALA A 69 -2.69 -4.71 10.50
N VAL A 70 -3.09 -3.54 10.00
CA VAL A 70 -2.21 -2.66 9.21
C VAL A 70 -1.20 -1.97 10.12
N ARG A 71 -1.63 -1.45 11.27
CA ARG A 71 -0.74 -0.73 12.19
C ARG A 71 0.36 -1.63 12.77
N ASP A 72 0.00 -2.85 13.15
CA ASP A 72 0.94 -3.82 13.71
C ASP A 72 1.93 -4.27 12.62
N TRP A 73 1.46 -4.45 11.39
CA TRP A 73 2.29 -4.78 10.24
C TRP A 73 3.22 -3.63 9.80
N LEU A 74 2.77 -2.38 9.79
CA LEU A 74 3.62 -1.22 9.44
C LEU A 74 4.86 -1.12 10.34
N ARG A 75 4.76 -1.55 11.60
CA ARG A 75 5.89 -1.55 12.55
C ARG A 75 6.98 -2.57 12.22
N THR A 76 6.69 -3.56 11.37
CA THR A 76 7.65 -4.59 10.96
C THR A 76 8.42 -4.22 9.69
N LEU A 77 8.08 -3.09 9.06
CA LEU A 77 8.69 -2.67 7.81
C LEU A 77 9.94 -1.82 8.07
N ASP A 78 10.98 -2.05 7.27
CA ASP A 78 12.07 -1.10 7.09
C ASP A 78 11.74 -0.23 5.89
N GLY A 79 11.48 1.06 6.13
CA GLY A 79 11.06 2.01 5.10
C GLY A 79 12.18 2.45 4.14
N GLN A 80 13.46 2.11 4.41
CA GLN A 80 14.61 2.40 3.53
C GLN A 80 14.68 3.86 3.01
N GLY A 81 14.20 4.84 3.79
CA GLY A 81 14.16 6.25 3.40
C GLY A 81 13.26 6.58 2.21
N LYS A 82 12.36 5.69 1.78
CA LYS A 82 11.47 5.91 0.64
C LYS A 82 10.44 7.00 0.95
N LYS A 83 10.11 7.82 -0.07
CA LYS A 83 8.99 8.77 0.02
C LYS A 83 7.68 7.97 0.17
N CYS A 84 6.79 8.41 1.05
CA CYS A 84 5.50 7.74 1.24
C CYS A 84 4.32 8.70 1.45
N SER A 85 3.12 8.18 1.18
CA SER A 85 1.83 8.81 1.47
C SER A 85 0.88 7.76 2.05
N MET A 86 -0.04 8.19 2.91
CA MET A 86 -1.11 7.37 3.49
C MET A 86 -2.42 8.14 3.48
#